data_AF-A0A838MMA7-F1
#
_entry.id   AF-A0A838MMA7-F1
#
_cell.length_a   1.000
_cell.length_b   1.000
_cell.length_c   1.000
_cell.angle_alpha   90.00
_cell.angle_beta   90.00
_cell.angle_gamma   90.00
#
_symmetry.space_group_name_H-M   'P 1'
#
loop_
_entity.id
_entity.type
_entity.pdbx_description
1 polymer ?
#
loop_
_entity_poly.entity_id
_entity_poly.type
_entity_poly.pdbx_seq_one_letter_code
_entity_poly.pdbx_strand_id
1 'polypeptide(L)'
;MTTESQLPEHEPEHAESSTAYLLQEMALYGYRPYSDEPDDRPLPDAHTAGGAIVDIFDAMVMPFIDTRLEPDLEDLHWTLTNVFHS
;
A
#
# COMPACT_ATOMS: atom_id res chain seq x y z
N MET A 1 -4.13 39.70 -41.37
CA MET A 1 -4.94 39.69 -40.12
C MET A 1 -4.31 38.67 -39.21
N THR A 2 -3.44 39.12 -38.30
CA THR A 2 -2.78 38.26 -37.31
C THR A 2 -3.51 38.52 -36.00
N THR A 3 -4.26 37.54 -35.51
CA THR A 3 -4.91 37.64 -34.21
C THR A 3 -3.83 37.48 -33.15
N GLU A 4 -3.26 38.60 -32.69
CA GLU A 4 -2.34 38.59 -31.56
C GLU A 4 -3.11 38.16 -30.32
N SER A 5 -2.76 36.97 -29.81
CA SER A 5 -3.23 36.48 -28.52
C SER A 5 -2.61 37.37 -27.45
N GLN A 6 -3.34 38.41 -27.04
CA GLN A 6 -2.97 39.28 -25.93
C GLN A 6 -3.05 38.48 -24.62
N LEU A 7 -2.02 37.68 -24.34
CA LEU A 7 -1.72 37.27 -22.98
C LEU A 7 -1.05 38.46 -22.29
N PRO A 8 -1.53 38.93 -21.13
CA PRO A 8 -0.92 40.06 -20.45
C PRO A 8 0.55 39.75 -20.12
N GLU A 9 1.45 40.68 -20.45
CA GLU A 9 2.91 40.51 -20.31
C GLU A 9 3.42 40.44 -18.86
N HIS A 10 2.51 40.53 -17.89
CA HIS A 10 2.82 40.44 -16.47
C HIS A 10 1.69 39.73 -15.72
N GLU A 11 1.87 38.42 -15.53
CA GLU A 11 1.09 37.65 -14.56
C GLU A 11 1.42 38.20 -13.16
N PRO A 12 0.42 38.62 -12.35
CA PRO A 12 0.70 39.07 -10.98
C PRO A 12 1.34 37.94 -10.18
N GLU A 13 2.23 38.28 -9.24
CA GLU A 13 2.74 37.29 -8.28
C GLU A 13 1.56 36.70 -7.52
N HIS A 14 1.21 35.46 -7.85
CA HIS A 14 0.16 34.73 -7.16
C HIS A 14 0.66 34.42 -5.76
N ALA A 15 0.18 35.19 -4.78
CA ALA A 15 0.28 34.79 -3.38
C ALA A 15 -0.29 33.38 -3.25
N GLU A 16 0.33 32.53 -2.43
CA GLU A 16 -0.14 31.16 -2.22
C GLU A 16 -1.63 31.17 -1.92
N SER A 17 -2.39 30.40 -2.71
CA SER A 17 -3.81 30.22 -2.47
C SER A 17 -4.00 29.66 -1.07
N SER A 18 -5.08 30.06 -0.39
CA SER A 18 -5.48 29.49 0.90
C SER A 18 -5.54 27.95 0.86
N THR A 19 -5.90 27.36 -0.29
CA THR A 19 -5.88 25.91 -0.48
C THR A 19 -4.46 25.34 -0.53
N ALA A 20 -3.51 26.03 -1.18
CA ALA A 20 -2.12 25.60 -1.23
C ALA A 20 -1.49 25.61 0.18
N TYR A 21 -1.76 26.67 0.94
CA TYR A 21 -1.34 26.77 2.33
C TYR A 21 -1.92 25.66 3.21
N LEU A 22 -3.23 25.38 3.10
CA LEU A 22 -3.87 24.27 3.83
C LEU A 22 -3.30 22.90 3.47
N LEU A 23 -3.00 22.64 2.19
CA LEU A 23 -2.39 21.37 1.76
C LEU A 23 -0.99 21.19 2.34
N GLN A 24 -0.22 22.27 2.46
CA GLN A 24 1.10 22.23 3.07
C GLN A 24 1.03 21.93 4.57
N GLU A 25 0.09 22.54 5.28
CA GLU A 25 -0.16 22.25 6.70
C GLU A 25 -0.62 20.79 6.90
N MET A 26 -1.50 20.26 6.04
CA MET A 26 -1.89 18.84 6.10
C MET A 26 -0.75 17.89 5.73
N ALA A 27 0.18 18.29 4.86
CA ALA A 27 1.34 17.46 4.55
C ALA A 27 2.29 17.34 5.76
N LEU A 28 2.39 18.40 6.57
CA LEU A 28 3.32 18.48 7.70
C LEU A 28 2.71 18.00 9.02
N TYR A 29 1.42 18.29 9.26
CA TYR A 29 0.71 18.02 10.52
C TYR A 29 -0.56 17.18 10.34
N GLY A 30 -0.88 16.78 9.11
CA GLY A 30 -2.08 15.99 8.85
C GLY A 30 -2.03 14.63 9.54
N TYR A 31 -3.19 14.21 10.04
CA TYR A 31 -3.37 12.89 10.62
C TYR A 31 -2.93 11.81 9.63
N ARG A 32 -1.95 11.00 10.02
CA ARG A 32 -1.56 9.81 9.29
C ARG A 32 -2.02 8.59 10.08
N PRO A 33 -3.00 7.83 9.58
CA PRO A 33 -3.28 6.51 10.11
C PRO A 33 -1.97 5.70 10.16
N TYR A 34 -1.71 5.01 11.27
CA TYR A 34 -0.53 4.16 11.48
C TYR A 34 0.82 4.90 11.58
N SER A 35 0.84 6.23 11.71
CA SER A 35 2.12 6.94 11.87
C SER A 35 2.73 6.76 13.26
N ASP A 36 1.91 6.73 14.33
CA ASP A 36 2.37 6.56 15.73
C ASP A 36 1.27 6.07 16.70
N GLU A 37 -0.01 6.15 16.33
CA GLU A 37 -1.12 5.66 17.16
C GLU A 37 -1.34 4.16 16.95
N PRO A 38 -1.72 3.40 18.00
CA PRO A 38 -2.16 2.03 17.86
C PRO A 38 -3.31 1.94 16.84
N ASP A 39 -3.24 0.96 15.95
CA ASP A 39 -4.37 0.65 15.07
C ASP A 39 -5.56 0.16 15.91
N ASP A 40 -6.63 0.96 15.96
CA ASP A 40 -7.83 0.64 16.73
C ASP A 40 -8.64 -0.54 16.15
N ARG A 41 -8.30 -1.02 14.93
CA ARG A 41 -8.98 -2.18 14.34
C ARG A 41 -8.71 -3.43 15.18
N PRO A 42 -9.75 -4.24 15.48
CA PRO A 42 -9.55 -5.47 16.24
C PRO A 42 -8.68 -6.44 15.44
N LEU A 43 -7.88 -7.23 16.16
CA LEU A 43 -7.18 -8.37 15.58
C LEU A 43 -8.21 -9.36 15.00
N PRO A 44 -7.85 -10.09 13.93
CA PRO A 44 -8.70 -11.14 13.40
C PRO A 44 -8.92 -12.23 14.47
N ASP A 45 -10.10 -12.86 14.43
CA ASP A 45 -10.40 -14.02 15.26
C ASP A 45 -9.35 -15.13 15.03
N ALA A 46 -8.78 -15.67 16.10
CA ALA A 46 -7.64 -16.58 16.02
C ALA A 46 -7.97 -17.87 15.26
N HIS A 47 -9.20 -18.39 15.40
CA HIS A 47 -9.63 -19.58 14.68
C HIS A 47 -9.78 -19.28 13.18
N THR A 48 -10.41 -18.16 12.84
CA THR A 48 -10.56 -17.69 11.45
C THR A 48 -9.21 -17.43 10.79
N ALA A 49 -8.29 -16.76 11.49
CA ALA A 49 -6.93 -16.52 11.02
C ALA A 49 -6.16 -17.83 10.82
N GLY A 50 -6.25 -18.77 11.77
CA GLY A 50 -5.64 -20.09 11.66
C GLY A 50 -6.15 -20.88 10.45
N GLY A 51 -7.46 -20.89 10.24
CA GLY A 51 -8.08 -21.53 9.06
C GLY A 51 -7.60 -20.93 7.75
N ALA A 52 -7.57 -19.60 7.65
CA ALA A 52 -7.09 -18.90 6.45
C ALA A 52 -5.61 -19.20 6.15
N ILE A 53 -4.76 -19.35 7.19
CA ILE A 53 -3.36 -19.75 7.01
C ILE A 53 -3.27 -21.16 6.45
N VAL A 54 -4.05 -22.11 6.99
CA VAL A 54 -4.10 -23.49 6.47
C VAL A 54 -4.53 -23.48 5.00
N ASP A 55 -5.58 -22.75 4.65
CA ASP A 55 -6.07 -22.65 3.27
C ASP A 55 -5.01 -22.08 2.29
N ILE A 56 -4.20 -21.11 2.73
CA ILE A 56 -3.10 -20.56 1.93
C ILE A 56 -2.06 -21.64 1.62
N PHE A 57 -1.62 -22.40 2.63
CA PHE A 57 -0.64 -23.47 2.43
C PHE A 57 -1.23 -24.61 1.58
N ASP A 58 -2.47 -25.01 1.82
CA ASP A 58 -3.15 -26.02 1.00
C ASP A 58 -3.24 -25.56 -0.46
N ALA A 59 -3.61 -24.31 -0.73
CA ALA A 59 -3.67 -23.75 -2.07
C ALA A 59 -2.30 -23.69 -2.78
N MET A 60 -1.19 -23.62 -2.02
CA MET A 60 0.17 -23.69 -2.57
C MET A 60 0.61 -25.13 -2.85
N VAL A 61 0.23 -26.09 -2.00
CA VAL A 61 0.57 -27.51 -2.14
C VAL A 61 -0.22 -28.17 -3.26
N MET A 62 -1.54 -27.93 -3.32
CA MET A 62 -2.47 -28.62 -4.23
C MET A 62 -2.05 -28.60 -5.71
N PRO A 63 -1.58 -27.48 -6.29
CA PRO A 63 -1.16 -27.46 -7.70
C PRO A 63 0.20 -28.11 -7.97
N PHE A 64 0.99 -28.44 -6.93
CA PHE A 64 2.37 -28.90 -7.05
C PHE A 64 2.52 -30.39 -6.73
N ILE A 65 1.68 -30.92 -5.84
CA ILE A 65 1.71 -32.34 -5.46
C ILE A 65 1.52 -33.25 -6.67
N ASP A 66 2.29 -34.34 -6.74
CA ASP A 66 2.30 -35.28 -7.86
C ASP A 66 2.72 -34.66 -9.21
N THR A 67 3.37 -33.50 -9.19
CA THR A 67 3.88 -32.84 -10.41
C THR A 67 5.40 -32.80 -10.47
N ARG A 68 5.93 -32.40 -11.63
CA ARG A 68 7.36 -32.09 -11.81
C ARG A 68 7.87 -30.96 -10.91
N LEU A 69 6.98 -30.13 -10.37
CA LEU A 69 7.29 -28.97 -9.55
C LEU A 69 7.25 -29.27 -8.04
N GLU A 70 6.79 -30.46 -7.62
CA GLU A 70 6.75 -30.85 -6.21
C GLU A 70 8.07 -30.61 -5.44
N PRO A 71 9.27 -30.85 -6.01
CA PRO A 71 10.53 -30.56 -5.33
C PRO A 71 10.74 -29.07 -5.00
N ASP A 72 10.06 -28.15 -5.70
CA ASP A 72 10.19 -26.70 -5.49
C ASP A 72 9.37 -26.22 -4.26
N LEU A 73 8.52 -27.06 -3.67
CA LEU A 73 7.67 -26.71 -2.53
C LEU A 73 8.45 -26.32 -1.27
N GLU A 74 9.59 -26.97 -1.01
CA GLU A 74 10.41 -26.67 0.18
C GLU A 74 10.93 -25.23 0.16
N ASP A 75 11.56 -24.84 -0.95
CA ASP A 75 12.09 -23.49 -1.15
C ASP A 75 10.96 -22.44 -1.17
N LEU A 76 9.82 -22.77 -1.76
CA LEU A 76 8.64 -21.88 -1.82
C LEU A 76 8.06 -21.61 -0.42
N HIS A 77 7.81 -22.65 0.38
CA HIS A 77 7.29 -22.49 1.74
C HIS A 77 8.29 -21.80 2.67
N TRP A 78 9.59 -22.07 2.49
CA TRP A 78 10.64 -21.38 3.22
C TRP A 78 10.62 -19.87 2.93
N THR A 79 10.55 -19.50 1.65
CA THR A 79 10.51 -18.10 1.21
C THR A 79 9.27 -17.37 1.75
N LEU A 80 8.11 -18.03 1.77
CA LEU A 80 6.89 -17.45 2.34
C LEU A 80 7.04 -17.15 3.84
N THR A 81 7.53 -18.12 4.62
CA THR A 81 7.69 -17.95 6.07
C THR A 81 8.65 -16.81 6.41
N ASN A 82 9.66 -16.60 5.54
CA ASN A 82 10.65 -15.55 5.73
C ASN A 82 10.08 -14.12 5.69
N VAL A 83 8.90 -13.90 5.09
CA VAL A 83 8.20 -12.59 5.10
C VAL A 83 7.83 -12.14 6.52
N PHE A 84 7.66 -13.07 7.46
CA PHE A 84 7.30 -12.75 8.84
C PHE A 84 8.51 -12.44 9.74
N HIS A 85 9.73 -12.53 9.20
CA HIS A 85 10.97 -12.27 9.94
C HIS A 85 11.62 -10.90 9.61
N SER A 86 11.11 -10.18 8.60
CA SER A 86 11.56 -8.86 8.16
C SER A 86 10.83 -7.73 8.86
#